data_AF-A0A3S3RNV8-F1
#
_entry.id   AF-A0A3S3RNV8-F1
#
_cell.length_a   1.000
_cell.length_b   1.000
_cell.length_c   1.000
_cell.angle_alpha   90.00
_cell.angle_beta   90.00
_cell.angle_gamma   90.00
#
_symmetry.space_group_name_H-M   'P 1'
#
loop_
_entity.id
_entity.type
_entity.pdbx_description
1 polymer ?
#
loop_
_entity_poly.entity_id
_entity_poly.type
_entity_poly.pdbx_seq_one_letter_code
_entity_poly.pdbx_strand_id
1 'polypeptide(L)'
;IQWGANGGKCGICGDSYNGPRRNELPDGIYARDLVITRSYREGSIIKAKVQITANHKGFFVFKICPAKSMDVEVTQECLDDNVLEIVGSNDEKYVLPTTKPKTFEVPLRLPPGLTCDRCVLQWTYIAGNNWGRCSNGVGRVGCGKQETFRACADIKIGRENEEEESESNIINSTSISTRKPAITFRPPKRFTRRPIPSSTIPEEDKPDSNAGIRCFAANFRTFAMDQWCQINCRAGFCPPSHCVCSEI
;
A
#
# COMPACT_ATOMS: atom_id res chain seq x y z
N ILE A 1 -6.57 -6.34 -15.53
CA ILE A 1 -5.87 -7.55 -15.04
C ILE A 1 -6.73 -8.37 -14.07
N GLN A 2 -7.00 -7.88 -12.84
CA GLN A 2 -7.74 -8.60 -11.79
C GLN A 2 -8.99 -9.37 -12.29
N TRP A 3 -9.96 -8.67 -12.87
CA TRP A 3 -11.24 -9.29 -13.27
C TRP A 3 -11.29 -9.92 -14.66
N GLY A 4 -10.26 -9.68 -15.48
CA GLY A 4 -10.14 -10.23 -16.82
C GLY A 4 -9.36 -11.53 -16.80
N ALA A 5 -8.06 -11.42 -16.50
CA ALA A 5 -7.13 -12.56 -16.52
C ALA A 5 -7.16 -13.38 -15.23
N ASN A 6 -7.40 -12.75 -14.08
CA ASN A 6 -7.26 -13.42 -12.78
C ASN A 6 -8.60 -13.79 -12.13
N GLY A 7 -9.72 -13.67 -12.84
CA GLY A 7 -11.04 -14.06 -12.33
C GLY A 7 -11.49 -13.33 -11.06
N GLY A 8 -11.02 -12.09 -10.85
CA GLY A 8 -11.30 -11.30 -9.65
C GLY A 8 -10.28 -11.48 -8.52
N LYS A 9 -9.38 -12.46 -8.64
CA LYS A 9 -8.37 -12.76 -7.62
C LYS A 9 -7.28 -11.68 -7.58
N CYS A 10 -6.78 -11.45 -6.37
CA CYS A 10 -5.71 -10.52 -6.04
C CYS A 10 -4.76 -11.22 -5.07
N GLY A 11 -3.50 -10.79 -5.00
CA GLY A 11 -2.59 -11.24 -3.96
C GLY A 11 -3.06 -10.87 -2.56
N ILE A 12 -2.43 -11.46 -1.57
CA ILE A 12 -2.74 -11.21 -0.15
C ILE A 12 -2.47 -9.74 0.17
N CYS A 13 -1.34 -9.20 -0.31
CA CYS A 13 -0.92 -7.84 0.01
C CYS A 13 -1.02 -6.85 -1.16
N GLY A 14 -1.87 -7.16 -2.15
CA GLY A 14 -2.22 -6.25 -3.26
C GLY A 14 -1.53 -6.53 -4.59
N ASP A 15 -0.58 -7.45 -4.61
CA ASP A 15 0.09 -7.89 -5.83
C ASP A 15 -0.88 -8.52 -6.85
N SER A 16 -0.43 -8.62 -8.12
CA SER A 16 -1.14 -9.38 -9.14
C SER A 16 -1.21 -10.86 -8.74
N TYR A 17 -2.39 -11.47 -8.84
CA TYR A 17 -2.58 -12.88 -8.47
C TYR A 17 -1.62 -13.84 -9.20
N ASN A 18 -1.40 -13.62 -10.51
CA ASN A 18 -0.51 -14.41 -11.36
C ASN A 18 0.84 -13.73 -11.63
N GLY A 19 1.22 -12.73 -10.82
CA GLY A 19 2.48 -11.99 -10.98
C GLY A 19 3.45 -12.19 -9.81
N PRO A 20 4.62 -11.54 -9.85
CA PRO A 20 5.55 -11.50 -8.72
C PRO A 20 4.86 -10.95 -7.47
N ARG A 21 5.15 -11.57 -6.32
CA ARG A 21 4.59 -11.18 -5.01
C ARG A 21 5.57 -10.29 -4.27
N ARG A 22 5.61 -9.00 -4.63
CA ARG A 22 6.63 -8.06 -4.12
C ARG A 22 6.33 -7.60 -2.70
N ASN A 23 5.08 -7.70 -2.26
CA ASN A 23 4.59 -7.26 -0.97
C ASN A 23 4.33 -8.42 0.02
N GLU A 24 4.69 -9.65 -0.34
CA GLU A 24 4.42 -10.84 0.46
C GLU A 24 5.75 -11.56 0.80
N LEU A 25 5.86 -12.12 2.01
CA LEU A 25 6.99 -12.99 2.36
C LEU A 25 6.99 -14.32 1.58
N PRO A 26 8.13 -15.02 1.49
CA PRO A 26 9.47 -14.64 1.97
C PRO A 26 10.22 -13.68 1.01
N ASP A 27 9.90 -13.75 -0.29
CA ASP A 27 10.76 -13.20 -1.33
C ASP A 27 10.36 -11.79 -1.79
N GLY A 28 9.24 -11.26 -1.29
CA GLY A 28 8.76 -9.94 -1.64
C GLY A 28 9.76 -8.88 -1.22
N ILE A 29 10.23 -8.08 -2.18
CA ILE A 29 11.25 -7.07 -1.93
C ILE A 29 10.84 -6.00 -0.89
N TYR A 30 9.53 -5.82 -0.67
CA TYR A 30 8.99 -4.90 0.32
C TYR A 30 8.65 -5.59 1.65
N ALA A 31 8.78 -6.92 1.71
CA ALA A 31 8.43 -7.74 2.88
C ALA A 31 9.66 -8.44 3.51
N ARG A 32 10.67 -8.80 2.71
CA ARG A 32 11.83 -9.62 3.12
C ARG A 32 12.65 -9.05 4.28
N ASP A 33 12.68 -7.73 4.42
CA ASP A 33 13.28 -7.05 5.57
C ASP A 33 12.18 -6.80 6.61
N LEU A 34 11.64 -7.89 7.15
CA LEU A 34 10.45 -7.87 8.00
C LEU A 34 10.61 -6.91 9.19
N VAL A 35 9.61 -6.04 9.38
CA VAL A 35 9.53 -5.10 10.51
C VAL A 35 8.16 -5.23 11.17
N ILE A 36 8.16 -5.51 12.49
CA ILE A 36 6.96 -5.32 13.31
C ILE A 36 6.75 -3.82 13.49
N THR A 37 5.73 -3.30 12.82
CA THR A 37 5.48 -1.85 12.74
C THR A 37 4.87 -1.29 14.02
N ARG A 38 4.19 -2.14 14.81
CA ARG A 38 3.62 -1.77 16.11
C ARG A 38 3.25 -2.97 16.95
N SER A 39 3.22 -2.77 18.26
CA SER A 39 2.70 -3.73 19.24
C SER A 39 1.38 -3.21 19.81
N TYR A 40 0.43 -4.11 20.05
CA TYR A 40 -0.86 -3.78 20.65
C TYR A 40 -1.25 -4.80 21.72
N ARG A 41 -2.24 -4.44 22.53
CA ARG A 41 -2.88 -5.37 23.46
C ARG A 41 -4.07 -6.06 22.80
N GLU A 42 -4.24 -7.36 23.05
CA GLU A 42 -5.44 -8.09 22.62
C GLU A 42 -6.72 -7.41 23.11
N GLY A 43 -7.80 -7.47 22.33
CA GLY A 43 -9.08 -6.81 22.67
C GLY A 43 -9.08 -5.27 22.60
N SER A 44 -7.93 -4.62 22.41
CA SER A 44 -7.85 -3.16 22.35
C SER A 44 -8.48 -2.58 21.08
N ILE A 45 -8.86 -1.31 21.15
CA ILE A 45 -9.34 -0.56 19.99
C ILE A 45 -8.17 0.21 19.39
N ILE A 46 -7.85 -0.10 18.15
CA ILE A 46 -6.79 0.57 17.38
C ILE A 46 -7.41 1.52 16.35
N LYS A 47 -6.63 2.50 15.87
CA LYS A 47 -7.03 3.38 14.76
C LYS A 47 -6.22 3.07 13.52
N ALA A 48 -6.83 2.40 12.55
CA ALA A 48 -6.23 2.23 11.22
C ALA A 48 -6.33 3.54 10.44
N LYS A 49 -5.19 4.01 9.91
CA LYS A 49 -5.13 5.22 9.07
C LYS A 49 -4.93 4.83 7.62
N VAL A 50 -5.91 5.13 6.78
CA VAL A 50 -5.88 4.83 5.35
C VAL A 50 -5.80 6.13 4.56
N GLN A 51 -4.66 6.39 3.92
CA GLN A 51 -4.48 7.56 3.07
C GLN A 51 -5.00 7.27 1.66
N ILE A 52 -6.11 7.90 1.29
CA ILE A 52 -6.67 7.81 -0.07
C ILE A 52 -6.27 9.04 -0.87
N THR A 53 -5.51 8.82 -1.94
CA THR A 53 -5.06 9.86 -2.88
C THR A 53 -6.06 10.10 -4.01
N ALA A 54 -6.77 9.06 -4.43
CA ALA A 54 -7.91 9.12 -5.36
C ALA A 54 -9.05 8.27 -4.80
N ASN A 55 -10.19 8.90 -4.55
CA ASN A 55 -11.31 8.26 -3.87
C ASN A 55 -12.34 7.78 -4.90
N HIS A 56 -12.46 6.46 -5.02
CA HIS A 56 -13.33 5.77 -5.97
C HIS A 56 -14.64 5.25 -5.34
N LYS A 57 -15.10 5.86 -4.22
CA LYS A 57 -16.27 5.41 -3.42
C LYS A 57 -16.09 3.99 -2.89
N GLY A 58 -17.15 3.31 -2.47
CA GLY A 58 -17.05 1.92 -2.00
C GLY A 58 -16.74 1.83 -0.52
N PHE A 59 -15.97 0.83 -0.10
CA PHE A 59 -15.79 0.52 1.31
C PHE A 59 -14.46 -0.18 1.61
N PHE A 60 -14.01 -0.05 2.87
CA PHE A 60 -12.89 -0.81 3.40
C PHE A 60 -13.37 -2.04 4.18
N VAL A 61 -12.57 -3.10 4.16
CA VAL A 61 -12.66 -4.25 5.06
C VAL A 61 -11.28 -4.47 5.66
N PHE A 62 -11.23 -4.76 6.95
CA PHE A 62 -9.99 -5.04 7.67
C PHE A 62 -10.02 -6.45 8.22
N LYS A 63 -8.90 -7.16 8.07
CA LYS A 63 -8.75 -8.56 8.49
C LYS A 63 -7.41 -8.72 9.19
N ILE A 64 -7.31 -9.69 10.09
CA ILE A 64 -6.07 -9.98 10.78
C ILE A 64 -5.77 -11.48 10.75
N CYS A 65 -4.52 -11.88 10.61
CA CYS A 65 -4.15 -13.29 10.77
C CYS A 65 -2.89 -13.41 11.62
N PRO A 66 -2.87 -14.26 12.66
CA PRO A 66 -1.64 -14.61 13.36
C PRO A 66 -0.78 -15.47 12.43
N ALA A 67 0.40 -14.97 12.07
CA ALA A 67 1.32 -15.70 11.20
C ALA A 67 1.88 -16.93 11.92
N LYS A 68 2.09 -18.02 11.16
CA LYS A 68 2.67 -19.27 11.69
C LYS A 68 4.16 -19.14 11.98
N SER A 69 4.84 -18.20 11.32
CA SER A 69 6.26 -17.92 11.45
C SER A 69 6.60 -16.50 10.96
N MET A 70 7.85 -16.10 11.18
CA MET A 70 8.38 -14.78 10.78
C MET A 70 8.82 -14.72 9.31
N ASP A 71 8.81 -15.84 8.59
CA ASP A 71 9.39 -15.95 7.24
C ASP A 71 8.38 -16.40 6.17
N VAL A 72 7.16 -16.79 6.56
CA VAL A 72 6.11 -17.24 5.63
C VAL A 72 4.93 -16.29 5.66
N GLU A 73 4.38 -15.96 4.49
CA GLU A 73 3.18 -15.14 4.42
C GLU A 73 1.93 -15.87 4.94
N VAL A 74 0.98 -15.12 5.50
CA VAL A 74 -0.33 -15.65 5.92
C VAL A 74 -1.15 -16.12 4.72
N THR A 75 -2.19 -16.93 4.96
CA THR A 75 -3.12 -17.32 3.89
C THR A 75 -4.37 -16.44 3.87
N GLN A 76 -5.03 -16.35 2.72
CA GLN A 76 -6.28 -15.59 2.62
C GLN A 76 -7.39 -16.22 3.48
N GLU A 77 -7.40 -17.55 3.63
CA GLU A 77 -8.37 -18.27 4.46
C GLU A 77 -8.25 -17.84 5.93
N CYS A 78 -7.04 -17.74 6.46
CA CYS A 78 -6.83 -17.27 7.84
C CYS A 78 -7.33 -15.84 8.05
N LEU A 79 -7.09 -14.96 7.07
CA LEU A 79 -7.59 -13.59 7.10
C LEU A 79 -9.12 -13.55 7.01
N ASP A 80 -9.73 -14.38 6.17
CA ASP A 80 -11.16 -14.46 5.95
C ASP A 80 -11.91 -14.97 7.20
N ASP A 81 -11.27 -15.84 8.00
CA ASP A 81 -11.79 -16.30 9.29
C ASP A 81 -11.72 -15.24 10.40
N ASN A 82 -11.03 -14.12 10.17
CA ASN A 82 -10.69 -13.13 11.19
C ASN A 82 -10.91 -11.69 10.69
N VAL A 83 -12.16 -11.39 10.30
CA VAL A 83 -12.59 -10.03 9.95
C VAL A 83 -12.70 -9.18 11.22
N LEU A 84 -12.16 -7.96 11.18
CA LEU A 84 -12.16 -7.06 12.33
C LEU A 84 -13.46 -6.26 12.42
N GLU A 85 -13.99 -6.14 13.63
CA GLU A 85 -15.11 -5.25 13.96
C GLU A 85 -14.69 -3.79 13.77
N ILE A 86 -15.53 -3.01 13.09
CA ILE A 86 -15.45 -1.55 13.07
C ILE A 86 -16.26 -1.01 14.25
N VAL A 87 -15.57 -0.36 15.19
CA VAL A 87 -16.21 0.12 16.42
C VAL A 87 -17.28 1.17 16.09
N GLY A 88 -18.49 0.94 16.59
CA GLY A 88 -19.65 1.82 16.35
C GLY A 88 -20.39 1.53 15.04
N SER A 89 -20.08 0.42 14.36
CA SER A 89 -20.79 -0.09 13.19
C SER A 89 -21.36 -1.48 13.47
N ASN A 90 -22.50 -1.79 12.87
CA ASN A 90 -23.05 -3.16 12.84
C ASN A 90 -22.66 -3.91 11.55
N ASP A 91 -21.78 -3.32 10.74
CA ASP A 91 -21.27 -3.87 9.48
C ASP A 91 -19.74 -3.88 9.53
N GLU A 92 -19.13 -4.93 8.98
CA GLU A 92 -17.68 -5.11 8.81
C GLU A 92 -17.11 -4.24 7.68
N LYS A 93 -17.98 -3.59 6.91
CA LYS A 93 -17.63 -2.67 5.83
C LYS A 93 -17.65 -1.23 6.29
N TYR A 94 -16.48 -0.58 6.23
CA TYR A 94 -16.38 0.86 6.41
C TYR A 94 -16.71 1.57 5.08
N VAL A 95 -17.97 1.95 4.87
CA VAL A 95 -18.37 2.71 3.68
C VAL A 95 -17.77 4.11 3.74
N LEU A 96 -17.06 4.53 2.69
CA LEU A 96 -16.38 5.84 2.69
C LEU A 96 -17.45 6.95 2.77
N PRO A 97 -17.44 7.79 3.82
CA PRO A 97 -18.49 8.79 4.04
C PRO A 97 -18.40 10.00 3.10
N THR A 98 -17.35 10.07 2.28
CA THR A 98 -17.11 11.17 1.34
C THR A 98 -16.40 10.66 0.10
N THR A 99 -16.51 11.41 -0.99
CA THR A 99 -15.77 11.22 -2.24
C THR A 99 -14.47 12.01 -2.30
N LYS A 100 -14.14 12.79 -1.26
CA LYS A 100 -12.90 13.57 -1.23
C LYS A 100 -11.70 12.67 -0.89
N PRO A 101 -10.54 12.86 -1.54
CA PRO A 101 -9.27 12.31 -1.08
C PRO A 101 -8.95 12.84 0.32
N LYS A 102 -8.57 11.94 1.23
CA LYS A 102 -8.14 12.25 2.60
C LYS A 102 -7.57 11.01 3.27
N THR A 103 -7.01 11.20 4.45
CA THR A 103 -6.78 10.11 5.40
C THR A 103 -8.08 9.80 6.15
N PHE A 104 -8.50 8.55 6.10
CA PHE A 104 -9.60 7.99 6.88
C PHE A 104 -9.02 7.32 8.13
N GLU A 105 -9.62 7.60 9.29
CA GLU A 105 -9.29 6.92 10.54
C GLU A 105 -10.44 5.98 10.88
N VAL A 106 -10.16 4.69 10.92
CA VAL A 106 -11.17 3.64 11.18
C VAL A 106 -10.84 3.00 12.52
N PRO A 107 -11.73 3.11 13.53
CA PRO A 107 -11.54 2.44 14.81
C PRO A 107 -11.85 0.95 14.66
N LEU A 108 -10.88 0.09 14.93
CA LEU A 108 -10.99 -1.36 14.81
C LEU A 108 -10.80 -2.01 16.16
N ARG A 109 -11.61 -3.01 16.48
CA ARG A 109 -11.39 -3.84 17.68
C ARG A 109 -10.53 -5.04 17.33
N LEU A 110 -9.39 -5.19 17.99
CA LEU A 110 -8.59 -6.41 17.90
C LEU A 110 -9.31 -7.57 18.61
N PRO A 111 -9.26 -8.81 18.10
CA PRO A 111 -10.00 -9.91 18.72
C PRO A 111 -9.50 -10.20 20.15
N PRO A 112 -10.40 -10.29 21.15
CA PRO A 112 -10.02 -10.75 22.47
C PRO A 112 -9.49 -12.19 22.42
N GLY A 113 -8.40 -12.47 23.13
CA GLY A 113 -7.78 -13.81 23.16
C GLY A 113 -6.81 -14.10 22.00
N LEU A 114 -6.70 -13.20 21.01
CA LEU A 114 -5.77 -13.34 19.90
C LEU A 114 -4.44 -12.66 20.23
N THR A 115 -3.38 -13.46 20.33
CA THR A 115 -2.00 -13.01 20.53
C THR A 115 -1.08 -13.55 19.45
N CYS A 116 -0.04 -12.81 19.08
CA CYS A 116 0.89 -13.18 18.03
C CYS A 116 2.19 -12.36 18.13
N ASP A 117 3.34 -13.01 17.87
CA ASP A 117 4.61 -12.29 17.67
C ASP A 117 4.64 -11.54 16.35
N ARG A 118 3.90 -12.06 15.36
CA ARG A 118 3.58 -11.42 14.09
C ARG A 118 2.16 -11.74 13.68
N CYS A 119 1.37 -10.70 13.52
CA CYS A 119 0.07 -10.72 12.86
C CYS A 119 0.15 -9.86 11.61
N VAL A 120 -0.50 -10.34 10.54
CA VAL A 120 -0.68 -9.57 9.31
C VAL A 120 -2.06 -8.91 9.36
N LEU A 121 -2.07 -7.58 9.43
CA LEU A 121 -3.26 -6.76 9.28
C LEU A 121 -3.46 -6.45 7.79
N GLN A 122 -4.48 -7.04 7.17
CA GLN A 122 -4.84 -6.77 5.78
C GLN A 122 -5.92 -5.69 5.72
N TRP A 123 -5.65 -4.62 4.98
CA TRP A 123 -6.64 -3.68 4.51
C TRP A 123 -7.06 -4.05 3.09
N THR A 124 -8.36 -4.16 2.84
CA THR A 124 -8.93 -4.30 1.49
C THR A 124 -9.85 -3.12 1.21
N TYR A 125 -9.63 -2.43 0.09
CA TYR A 125 -10.51 -1.41 -0.44
C TYR A 125 -11.18 -1.90 -1.72
N ILE A 126 -12.50 -2.05 -1.68
CA ILE A 126 -13.32 -2.34 -2.85
C ILE A 126 -13.93 -1.03 -3.31
N ALA A 127 -13.52 -0.54 -4.48
CA ALA A 127 -14.05 0.67 -5.09
C ALA A 127 -15.55 0.52 -5.41
N GLY A 128 -16.22 1.63 -5.72
CA GLY A 128 -17.66 1.65 -5.94
C GLY A 128 -18.10 2.55 -7.09
N ASN A 129 -17.19 2.85 -8.02
CA ASN A 129 -17.44 3.77 -9.13
C ASN A 129 -17.77 3.06 -10.46
N ASN A 130 -17.52 1.76 -10.59
CA ASN A 130 -17.91 1.03 -11.80
C ASN A 130 -19.41 0.73 -11.81
N TRP A 131 -20.03 0.82 -12.98
CA TRP A 131 -21.38 0.31 -13.19
C TRP A 131 -21.36 -1.21 -13.38
N GLY A 132 -22.34 -1.90 -12.83
CA GLY A 132 -22.52 -3.34 -13.07
C GLY A 132 -23.85 -3.85 -12.55
N ARG A 133 -24.07 -5.15 -12.72
CA ARG A 133 -25.30 -5.83 -12.29
C ARG A 133 -25.16 -6.32 -10.85
N CYS A 134 -26.12 -5.98 -9.99
CA CYS A 134 -26.19 -6.48 -8.63
C CYS A 134 -26.78 -7.90 -8.59
N SER A 135 -26.73 -8.55 -7.42
CA SER A 135 -27.30 -9.89 -7.21
C SER A 135 -28.80 -10.00 -7.52
N ASN A 136 -29.56 -8.92 -7.29
CA ASN A 136 -30.98 -8.83 -7.63
C ASN A 136 -31.25 -8.53 -9.12
N GLY A 137 -30.22 -8.56 -9.97
CA GLY A 137 -30.35 -8.32 -11.41
C GLY A 137 -30.44 -6.84 -11.81
N VAL A 138 -30.52 -5.91 -10.86
CA VAL A 138 -30.57 -4.47 -11.14
C VAL A 138 -29.18 -3.94 -11.49
N GLY A 139 -29.10 -3.09 -12.52
CA GLY A 139 -27.86 -2.42 -12.91
C GLY A 139 -27.67 -1.08 -12.20
N ARG A 140 -26.58 -0.89 -11.48
CA ARG A 140 -26.22 0.41 -10.86
C ARG A 140 -24.73 0.55 -10.64
N VAL A 141 -24.30 1.80 -10.39
CA VAL A 141 -22.95 2.12 -9.94
C VAL A 141 -22.66 1.44 -8.59
N GLY A 142 -21.46 0.88 -8.45
CA GLY A 142 -21.01 0.13 -7.28
C GLY A 142 -21.36 -1.36 -7.29
N CYS A 143 -22.06 -1.84 -8.33
CA CYS A 143 -22.35 -3.27 -8.49
C CYS A 143 -21.43 -3.94 -9.52
N GLY A 144 -21.39 -5.27 -9.50
CA GLY A 144 -20.52 -6.06 -10.37
C GLY A 144 -19.04 -5.90 -10.01
N LYS A 145 -18.19 -5.96 -11.04
CA LYS A 145 -16.73 -6.01 -10.90
C LYS A 145 -16.17 -4.63 -10.53
N GLN A 146 -15.55 -4.53 -9.35
CA GLN A 146 -14.98 -3.28 -8.84
C GLN A 146 -13.46 -3.39 -8.69
N GLU A 147 -12.74 -2.30 -8.95
CA GLU A 147 -11.31 -2.24 -8.64
C GLU A 147 -11.08 -2.53 -7.15
N THR A 148 -10.04 -3.31 -6.86
CA THR A 148 -9.68 -3.70 -5.49
C THR A 148 -8.23 -3.32 -5.21
N PHE A 149 -8.01 -2.66 -4.08
CA PHE A 149 -6.69 -2.40 -3.53
C PHE A 149 -6.53 -3.20 -2.25
N ARG A 150 -5.31 -3.70 -1.99
CA ARG A 150 -4.95 -4.31 -0.72
C ARG A 150 -3.60 -3.81 -0.25
N ALA A 151 -3.42 -3.80 1.06
CA ALA A 151 -2.12 -3.63 1.70
C ALA A 151 -2.09 -4.45 2.98
N CYS A 152 -0.89 -4.81 3.40
CA CYS A 152 -0.61 -5.53 4.63
C CYS A 152 0.28 -4.71 5.55
N ALA A 153 0.15 -4.92 6.85
CA ALA A 153 1.08 -4.44 7.86
C ALA A 153 1.33 -5.53 8.89
N ASP A 154 2.60 -5.75 9.24
CA ASP A 154 3.00 -6.68 10.29
C ASP A 154 2.98 -5.98 11.66
N ILE A 155 2.25 -6.55 12.61
CA ILE A 155 2.06 -6.03 13.98
C ILE A 155 2.22 -7.16 15.00
N LYS A 156 2.49 -6.83 16.26
CA LYS A 156 2.50 -7.78 17.39
C LYS A 156 1.27 -7.56 18.26
N ILE A 157 0.70 -8.62 18.80
CA ILE A 157 -0.41 -8.54 19.76
C ILE A 157 -0.07 -9.36 21.01
N GLY A 158 0.02 -8.70 22.15
CA GLY A 158 0.30 -9.30 23.46
C GLY A 158 -0.86 -9.16 24.45
N ARG A 159 -0.72 -9.79 25.63
CA ARG A 159 -1.72 -9.72 26.72
C ARG A 159 -1.55 -8.50 27.62
N GLU A 160 -0.35 -7.95 27.68
CA GLU A 160 0.05 -6.84 28.55
C GLU A 160 0.44 -5.61 27.73
N ASN A 161 0.35 -4.43 28.34
CA ASN A 161 0.82 -3.19 27.72
C ASN A 161 2.36 -3.24 27.64
N GLU A 162 2.92 -3.71 26.53
CA GLU A 162 4.34 -3.52 26.21
C GLU A 162 4.63 -2.09 25.70
N GLU A 163 3.71 -1.14 25.89
CA GLU A 163 3.95 0.29 25.67
C GLU A 163 4.11 0.96 27.05
N GLU A 164 5.31 1.50 27.29
CA GLU A 164 5.81 2.26 28.47
C GLU A 164 6.65 1.50 29.52
N GLU A 165 7.78 0.92 29.12
CA GLU A 165 8.94 0.79 30.02
C GLU A 165 10.25 1.20 29.30
N SER A 166 10.34 2.48 28.92
CA SER A 166 11.63 3.08 28.48
C SER A 166 11.88 4.50 28.97
N GLU A 167 11.03 5.07 29.84
CA GLU A 167 11.29 6.35 30.48
C GLU A 167 10.82 6.30 31.95
N SER A 168 11.70 5.86 32.87
CA SER A 168 11.79 6.32 34.27
C SER A 168 12.31 5.25 35.25
N ASN A 169 13.49 4.68 35.00
CA ASN A 169 14.26 4.04 36.08
C ASN A 169 15.74 4.44 36.01
N ILE A 170 16.02 5.74 36.13
CA ILE A 170 17.36 6.22 36.53
C ILE A 170 17.19 7.39 37.52
N ILE A 171 16.95 7.10 38.80
CA ILE A 171 17.28 8.01 39.90
C ILE A 171 17.84 7.21 41.08
N ASN A 172 19.17 7.18 41.18
CA ASN A 172 20.02 7.36 42.37
C ASN A 172 21.32 6.55 42.19
N SER A 173 22.53 7.02 42.46
CA SER A 173 23.13 8.35 42.69
C SER A 173 24.62 8.02 42.91
N THR A 174 25.55 8.66 42.20
CA THR A 174 26.86 8.98 42.81
C THR A 174 27.59 10.05 42.01
N SER A 175 27.89 11.12 42.73
CA SER A 175 28.53 12.36 42.33
C SER A 175 30.04 12.21 42.14
N ILE A 176 30.59 12.64 40.99
CA ILE A 176 31.96 13.17 40.90
C ILE A 176 31.98 14.36 39.94
N SER A 177 32.68 15.40 40.40
CA SER A 177 32.70 16.77 39.92
C SER A 177 33.89 17.07 38.99
N THR A 178 33.70 18.11 38.18
CA THR A 178 34.71 18.98 37.53
C THR A 178 35.42 18.52 36.24
N ARG A 179 34.96 19.04 35.09
CA ARG A 179 35.60 20.09 34.24
C ARG A 179 35.12 19.96 32.80
N LYS A 180 34.53 21.05 32.28
CA LYS A 180 34.20 21.23 30.85
C LYS A 180 35.48 21.47 30.03
N PRO A 181 35.74 20.74 28.94
CA PRO A 181 36.56 21.26 27.86
C PRO A 181 35.68 22.11 26.92
N ALA A 182 36.14 23.32 26.62
CA ALA A 182 35.54 24.16 25.59
C ALA A 182 35.88 23.58 24.21
N ILE A 183 34.87 23.07 23.50
CA ILE A 183 34.99 22.71 22.08
C ILE A 183 34.64 23.97 21.27
N THR A 184 35.66 24.57 20.66
CA THR A 184 35.53 25.65 19.68
C THR A 184 34.91 25.11 18.40
N PHE A 185 33.63 25.43 18.17
CA PHE A 185 32.98 25.19 16.88
C PHE A 185 33.54 26.14 15.83
N ARG A 186 34.29 25.59 14.87
CA ARG A 186 34.64 26.27 13.62
C ARG A 186 33.46 26.15 12.66
N PRO A 187 33.00 27.24 12.01
CA PRO A 187 31.92 27.15 11.03
C PRO A 187 32.37 26.35 9.80
N PRO A 188 31.46 25.58 9.16
CA PRO A 188 31.79 24.83 7.96
C PRO A 188 32.07 25.81 6.80
N LYS A 189 33.17 25.55 6.07
CA LYS A 189 33.48 26.29 4.84
C LYS A 189 32.40 26.01 3.80
N ARG A 190 31.86 27.09 3.23
CA ARG A 190 30.90 27.10 2.13
C ARG A 190 31.52 26.41 0.91
N PHE A 191 31.01 25.25 0.53
CA PHE A 191 31.37 24.59 -0.73
C PHE A 191 30.75 25.37 -1.89
N THR A 192 31.60 26.06 -2.65
CA THR A 192 31.24 26.54 -3.99
C THR A 192 31.15 25.34 -4.93
N ARG A 193 29.97 25.11 -5.51
CA ARG A 193 29.80 24.09 -6.56
C ARG A 193 30.62 24.49 -7.78
N ARG A 194 31.59 23.66 -8.16
CA ARG A 194 32.25 23.70 -9.46
C ARG A 194 31.28 23.15 -10.53
N PRO A 195 31.24 23.69 -11.75
CA PRO A 195 30.44 23.12 -12.84
C PRO A 195 30.98 21.73 -13.21
N ILE A 196 30.06 20.77 -13.38
CA ILE A 196 30.35 19.43 -13.88
C ILE A 196 30.60 19.55 -15.40
N PRO A 197 31.71 19.00 -15.94
CA PRO A 197 31.94 18.96 -17.38
C PRO A 197 30.95 18.01 -18.05
N SER A 198 30.31 18.47 -19.13
CA SER A 198 29.49 17.64 -20.00
C SER A 198 30.37 16.65 -20.74
N SER A 199 30.32 15.38 -20.34
CA SER A 199 30.90 14.26 -21.08
C SER A 199 29.78 13.53 -21.83
N THR A 200 29.71 13.76 -23.13
CA THR A 200 28.96 12.96 -24.09
C THR A 200 29.50 11.53 -24.11
N ILE A 201 28.65 10.57 -23.74
CA ILE A 201 28.87 9.14 -24.02
C ILE A 201 28.28 8.88 -25.42
N PRO A 202 28.99 8.21 -26.35
CA PRO A 202 28.42 7.84 -27.64
C PRO A 202 27.34 6.79 -27.43
N GLU A 203 26.15 7.07 -27.95
CA GLU A 203 25.01 6.16 -27.97
C GLU A 203 25.28 5.08 -29.02
N GLU A 204 25.30 3.82 -28.58
CA GLU A 204 25.46 2.66 -29.44
C GLU A 204 24.10 2.38 -30.13
N ASP A 205 24.07 2.54 -31.46
CA ASP A 205 22.91 2.34 -32.31
C ASP A 205 22.31 0.93 -32.14
N LYS A 206 21.19 0.84 -31.39
CA LYS A 206 20.20 -0.22 -31.56
C LYS A 206 19.12 0.29 -32.51
N PRO A 207 18.69 -0.50 -33.51
CA PRO A 207 17.66 -0.07 -34.44
C PRO A 207 16.35 0.11 -33.67
N ASP A 208 15.93 1.38 -33.55
CA ASP A 208 14.63 1.77 -33.01
C ASP A 208 13.53 1.36 -34.00
N SER A 209 12.94 0.19 -33.77
CA SER A 209 11.80 -0.29 -34.55
C SER A 209 10.48 0.41 -34.19
N ASN A 210 10.49 1.57 -33.51
CA ASN A 210 9.29 2.32 -33.13
C ASN A 210 9.33 3.82 -33.48
N ALA A 211 10.32 4.26 -34.25
CA ALA A 211 10.36 5.60 -34.85
C ALA A 211 9.30 5.73 -35.96
N GLY A 212 8.03 5.82 -35.57
CA GLY A 212 6.90 5.95 -36.50
C GLY A 212 5.53 5.79 -35.86
N ILE A 213 5.41 5.23 -34.65
CA ILE A 213 4.09 4.92 -34.09
C ILE A 213 3.56 6.07 -33.20
N ARG A 214 2.34 6.53 -33.51
CA ARG A 214 1.59 7.52 -32.71
C ARG A 214 0.31 6.90 -32.15
N CYS A 215 0.20 6.92 -30.82
CA CYS A 215 -0.92 6.33 -30.09
C CYS A 215 -1.88 7.37 -29.49
N PHE A 216 -3.18 7.11 -29.56
CA PHE A 216 -4.25 7.99 -29.10
C PHE A 216 -5.33 7.22 -28.34
N ALA A 217 -6.17 7.93 -27.58
CA ALA A 217 -7.30 7.33 -26.90
C ALA A 217 -8.33 6.75 -27.89
N ALA A 218 -8.81 5.53 -27.62
CA ALA A 218 -9.74 4.80 -28.48
C ALA A 218 -11.16 5.40 -28.49
N ASN A 219 -11.68 5.81 -27.32
CA ASN A 219 -13.09 6.21 -27.16
C ASN A 219 -13.26 7.62 -26.56
N PHE A 220 -12.38 8.04 -25.64
CA PHE A 220 -12.47 9.33 -24.94
C PHE A 220 -11.19 10.15 -25.19
N ARG A 221 -11.10 10.76 -26.36
CA ARG A 221 -9.95 11.61 -26.74
C ARG A 221 -9.89 12.84 -25.85
N THR A 222 -8.95 12.78 -24.91
CA THR A 222 -8.52 13.92 -24.11
C THR A 222 -7.01 14.00 -24.24
N PHE A 223 -6.46 15.21 -24.15
CA PHE A 223 -5.02 15.42 -24.21
C PHE A 223 -4.26 14.54 -23.21
N ALA A 224 -4.81 14.38 -21.99
CA ALA A 224 -4.25 13.53 -20.96
C ALA A 224 -4.24 12.05 -21.35
N MET A 225 -5.33 11.52 -21.92
CA MET A 225 -5.40 10.13 -22.37
C MET A 225 -4.52 9.87 -23.60
N ASP A 226 -4.40 10.84 -24.50
CA ASP A 226 -3.50 10.74 -25.65
C ASP A 226 -2.03 10.69 -25.18
N GLN A 227 -1.64 11.56 -24.24
CA GLN A 227 -0.30 11.51 -23.63
C GLN A 227 -0.06 10.19 -22.90
N TRP A 228 -1.04 9.69 -22.17
CA TRP A 228 -0.95 8.39 -21.51
C TRP A 228 -0.74 7.25 -22.52
N CYS A 229 -1.46 7.25 -23.65
CA CYS A 229 -1.28 6.26 -24.71
C CYS A 229 0.11 6.34 -25.36
N GLN A 230 0.64 7.54 -25.61
CA GLN A 230 2.00 7.72 -26.16
C GLN A 230 3.07 7.09 -25.27
N ILE A 231 2.97 7.30 -23.96
CA ILE A 231 3.97 6.82 -23.00
C ILE A 231 3.85 5.31 -22.80
N ASN A 232 2.64 4.81 -22.54
CA ASN A 232 2.45 3.42 -22.13
C ASN A 232 2.58 2.44 -23.30
N CYS A 233 2.10 2.81 -24.50
CA CYS A 233 2.22 1.92 -25.66
C CYS A 233 3.70 1.76 -26.08
N ARG A 234 4.52 2.82 -25.97
CA ARG A 234 5.98 2.72 -26.20
C ARG A 234 6.70 1.88 -25.14
N ALA A 235 6.18 1.85 -23.92
CA ALA A 235 6.68 0.98 -22.85
C ALA A 235 6.16 -0.48 -22.94
N GLY A 236 5.45 -0.85 -24.01
CA GLY A 236 4.92 -2.20 -24.23
C GLY A 236 3.56 -2.49 -23.61
N PHE A 237 2.90 -1.50 -22.99
CA PHE A 237 1.57 -1.63 -22.41
C PHE A 237 0.54 -0.81 -23.21
N CYS A 238 -0.09 -1.47 -24.20
CA CYS A 238 -1.05 -0.81 -25.10
C CYS A 238 -2.41 -1.55 -25.12
N PRO A 239 -3.28 -1.34 -24.12
CA PRO A 239 -4.59 -1.99 -24.10
C PRO A 239 -5.48 -1.47 -25.25
N PRO A 240 -5.97 -2.34 -26.15
CA PRO A 240 -6.75 -1.94 -27.34
C PRO A 240 -8.11 -1.32 -27.02
N SER A 241 -8.60 -1.50 -25.79
CA SER A 241 -9.81 -0.84 -25.29
C SER A 241 -9.61 0.64 -24.94
N HIS A 242 -8.36 1.07 -24.74
CA HIS A 242 -8.02 2.43 -24.30
C HIS A 242 -7.20 3.17 -25.34
N CYS A 243 -6.33 2.49 -26.09
CA CYS A 243 -5.42 3.11 -27.04
C CYS A 243 -5.52 2.49 -28.43
N VAL A 244 -5.39 3.34 -29.45
CA VAL A 244 -5.21 2.96 -30.86
C VAL A 244 -3.93 3.62 -31.35
N CYS A 245 -3.07 2.84 -31.99
CA CYS A 245 -1.80 3.32 -32.54
C CYS A 245 -1.79 3.19 -34.06
N SER A 246 -1.21 4.18 -34.73
CA SER A 246 -0.98 4.15 -36.17
C SER A 246 0.46 4.54 -36.46
N GLU A 247 1.04 3.94 -37.49
CA GLU A 247 2.30 4.42 -38.08
C GLU A 247 2.07 5.80 -38.73
N ILE A 248 3.10 6.65 -38.68
CA ILE A 248 3.17 7.98 -39.27
C ILE A 248 4.00 7.91 -40.54
#